data_AF-A0A0B2PHB2-F1
#
_entry.id   AF-A0A0B2PHB2-F1
#
_cell.length_a   1.000
_cell.length_b   1.000
_cell.length_c   1.000
_cell.angle_alpha   90.00
_cell.angle_beta   90.00
_cell.angle_gamma   90.00
#
_symmetry.space_group_name_H-M   'P 1'
#
loop_
_entity.id
_entity.type
_entity.pdbx_description
1 polymer ?
#
loop_
_entity_poly.entity_id
_entity_poly.type
_entity_poly.pdbx_seq_one_letter_code
_entity_poly.pdbx_strand_id
1 'polypeptide(L)'
;MMEPWLESKGLEDANQVLAYFVVSKIGETPIDGRTDTNPERLIAAYGKWASIVAARLNVGGLSCKVLDKEVFQKQMLEKRIWICSVMLVGATHGGVSVGAVDIEFHTELSNLITELASTASSEKGLTFEEAMEERLCAYSRAVAHFPTAVREFKWRNGWFYSLFDGMKYVVITTEATRIHAHSLQMKSAFNSKT
;
A
#
# COMPACT_ATOMS: atom_id res chain seq x y z
N MET A 1 6.18 1.37 -9.70
CA MET A 1 6.96 1.08 -8.48
C MET A 1 8.06 2.12 -8.40
N MET A 2 8.51 2.50 -7.21
CA MET A 2 9.46 3.61 -7.06
C MET A 2 10.92 3.14 -7.20
N GLU A 3 11.17 1.87 -6.89
CA GLU A 3 12.49 1.26 -6.84
C GLU A 3 13.27 1.35 -8.16
N PRO A 4 12.70 0.99 -9.34
CA PRO A 4 13.43 1.17 -10.59
C PRO A 4 13.80 2.63 -10.87
N TRP A 5 12.97 3.57 -10.40
CA TRP A 5 13.28 4.99 -10.52
C TRP A 5 14.39 5.41 -9.57
N LEU A 6 14.40 4.93 -8.32
CA LEU A 6 15.48 5.17 -7.36
C LEU A 6 16.81 4.62 -7.89
N GLU A 7 16.83 3.38 -8.39
CA GLU A 7 18.00 2.75 -9.01
C GLU A 7 18.50 3.57 -10.20
N SER A 8 17.60 4.06 -11.07
CA SER A 8 17.99 4.95 -12.19
C SER A 8 18.64 6.26 -11.77
N LYS A 9 18.55 6.61 -10.48
CA LYS A 9 19.15 7.80 -9.87
C LYS A 9 20.33 7.47 -8.95
N GLY A 10 20.72 6.21 -8.80
CA GLY A 10 21.75 5.80 -7.84
C GLY A 10 21.31 5.99 -6.39
N LEU A 11 20.00 5.83 -6.12
CA LEU A 11 19.36 6.06 -4.83
C LEU A 11 18.79 4.78 -4.20
N GLU A 12 19.24 3.61 -4.64
CA GLU A 12 18.79 2.29 -4.17
C GLU A 12 18.97 2.09 -2.65
N ASP A 13 20.00 2.71 -2.07
CA ASP A 13 20.30 2.66 -0.63
C ASP A 13 20.04 4.01 0.08
N ALA A 14 19.27 4.89 -0.55
CA ALA A 14 18.80 6.11 0.09
C ALA A 14 17.95 5.78 1.32
N ASN A 15 17.95 6.69 2.31
CA ASN A 15 17.11 6.54 3.49
C ASN A 15 15.63 6.60 3.10
N GLN A 16 14.85 5.60 3.51
CA GLN A 16 13.42 5.52 3.23
C GLN A 16 12.61 5.56 4.52
N VAL A 17 11.43 6.17 4.46
CA VAL A 17 10.50 6.29 5.58
C VAL A 17 9.12 5.87 5.13
N LEU A 18 8.56 4.89 5.83
CA LEU A 18 7.20 4.43 5.65
C LEU A 18 6.28 5.22 6.58
N ALA A 19 5.78 6.36 6.12
CA ALA A 19 5.03 7.30 6.95
C ALA A 19 3.57 6.84 7.20
N TYR A 20 3.26 6.39 8.42
CA TYR A 20 1.90 6.09 8.87
C TYR A 20 1.47 7.09 9.94
N PHE A 21 1.20 8.32 9.54
CA PHE A 21 0.62 9.32 10.42
C PHE A 21 -0.23 10.30 9.62
N VAL A 22 -1.12 10.99 10.31
CA VAL A 22 -1.99 12.01 9.74
C VAL A 22 -1.82 13.31 10.51
N VAL A 23 -1.83 14.43 9.80
CA VAL A 23 -1.92 15.78 10.37
C VAL A 23 -3.14 16.44 9.75
N SER A 24 -4.16 16.74 10.56
CA SER A 24 -5.43 17.24 10.01
C SER A 24 -5.30 18.68 9.47
N LYS A 25 -4.50 19.51 10.13
CA LYS A 25 -4.18 20.88 9.69
C LYS A 25 -2.87 21.38 10.30
N ILE A 26 -2.34 22.47 9.73
CA ILE A 26 -1.12 23.12 10.22
C ILE A 26 -1.27 23.46 11.71
N GLY A 27 -0.28 23.08 12.51
CA GLY A 27 -0.23 23.34 13.95
C GLY A 27 -0.85 22.25 14.83
N GLU A 28 -1.53 21.25 14.27
CA GLU A 28 -2.03 20.10 15.05
C GLU A 28 -0.96 19.03 15.26
N THR A 29 -1.05 18.34 16.40
CA THR A 29 -0.19 17.20 16.71
C THR A 29 -0.47 16.06 15.74
N PRO A 30 0.56 15.47 15.11
CA PRO A 30 0.39 14.29 14.27
C PRO A 30 -0.24 13.13 15.04
N ILE A 31 -1.18 12.45 14.39
CA ILE A 31 -1.77 11.21 14.91
C ILE A 31 -0.99 10.05 14.30
N ASP A 32 -0.35 9.27 15.17
CA ASP A 32 0.41 8.08 14.80
C ASP A 32 -0.52 6.95 14.37
N GLY A 33 -0.11 6.19 13.35
CA GLY A 33 -0.83 5.04 12.79
C GLY A 33 -0.75 3.83 13.71
N ARG A 34 -1.38 3.93 14.87
CA ARG A 34 -1.60 2.82 15.81
C ARG A 34 -2.88 2.10 15.43
N THR A 35 -2.81 0.77 15.39
CA THR A 35 -3.98 -0.10 15.18
C THR A 35 -4.12 -1.08 16.35
N ASP A 36 -5.22 -1.82 16.39
CA ASP A 36 -5.45 -2.96 17.27
C ASP A 36 -4.44 -4.09 17.03
N THR A 37 -4.07 -4.34 15.76
CA THR A 37 -3.07 -5.37 15.38
C THR A 37 -1.62 -4.90 15.49
N ASN A 38 -1.38 -3.59 15.55
CA ASN A 38 -0.05 -2.98 15.65
C ASN A 38 -0.04 -1.88 16.72
N PRO A 39 -0.14 -2.26 18.01
CA PRO A 39 -0.13 -1.32 19.12
C PRO A 39 1.19 -0.54 19.22
N GLU A 40 2.28 -1.10 18.70
CA GLU A 40 3.60 -0.49 18.62
C GLU A 40 3.77 0.53 17.47
N ARG A 41 2.69 0.75 16.69
CA ARG A 41 2.57 1.66 15.54
C ARG A 41 3.31 1.21 14.27
N LEU A 42 2.97 1.87 13.16
CA LEU A 42 3.31 1.42 11.82
C LEU A 42 4.44 2.21 11.14
N ILE A 43 4.89 3.35 11.69
CA ILE A 43 5.96 4.12 11.05
C ILE A 43 7.27 3.34 11.13
N ALA A 44 7.94 3.20 9.99
CA ALA A 44 9.22 2.52 9.89
C ALA A 44 10.22 3.33 9.04
N ALA A 45 11.50 3.17 9.30
CA ALA A 45 12.58 3.77 8.52
C ALA A 45 13.67 2.73 8.23
N TYR A 46 14.30 2.87 7.07
CA TYR A 46 15.44 2.07 6.61
C TYR A 46 16.52 2.97 6.03
N GLY A 47 17.79 2.56 6.19
CA GLY A 47 18.95 3.18 5.57
C GLY A 47 19.87 3.93 6.55
N LYS A 48 20.92 4.55 5.99
CA LYS A 48 22.01 5.20 6.74
C LYS A 48 21.55 6.17 7.84
N TRP A 49 20.43 6.86 7.62
CA TRP A 49 19.94 7.92 8.50
C TRP A 49 18.71 7.50 9.32
N ALA A 50 18.33 6.22 9.29
CA ALA A 50 17.05 5.77 9.83
C ALA A 50 16.93 6.07 11.32
N SER A 51 17.99 5.84 12.09
CA SER A 51 18.01 6.15 13.53
C SER A 51 17.87 7.65 13.82
N ILE A 52 18.45 8.52 12.99
CA ILE A 52 18.32 9.97 13.15
C ILE A 52 16.90 10.42 12.81
N VAL A 53 16.30 9.86 11.75
CA VAL A 53 14.91 10.12 11.38
C VAL A 53 13.98 9.65 12.50
N ALA A 54 14.19 8.44 13.03
CA ALA A 54 13.38 7.89 14.10
C ALA A 54 13.47 8.77 15.37
N ALA A 55 14.67 9.23 15.73
CA ALA A 55 14.84 10.16 16.85
C ALA A 55 14.07 11.48 16.65
N ARG A 56 14.08 12.04 15.43
CA ARG A 56 13.33 13.27 15.10
C ARG A 56 11.82 13.07 15.17
N LEU A 57 11.32 11.94 14.68
CA LEU A 57 9.90 11.59 14.77
C LEU A 57 9.47 11.42 16.24
N ASN A 58 10.31 10.77 17.06
CA ASN A 58 10.04 10.61 18.49
C ASN A 58 9.95 11.94 19.24
N VAL A 59 10.77 12.93 18.89
CA VAL A 59 10.65 14.31 19.43
C VAL A 59 9.28 14.93 19.09
N GLY A 60 8.72 14.58 17.93
CA GLY A 60 7.37 14.98 17.51
C GLY A 60 6.23 14.09 18.04
N GLY A 61 6.51 13.16 18.96
CA GLY A 61 5.51 12.25 19.53
C GLY A 61 5.14 11.04 18.66
N LEU A 62 5.89 10.80 17.58
CA LEU A 62 5.66 9.70 16.64
C LEU A 62 6.69 8.57 16.86
N SER A 63 6.21 7.34 17.06
CA SER A 63 7.10 6.17 17.17
C SER A 63 7.57 5.75 15.78
N CYS A 64 8.86 5.49 15.62
CA CYS A 64 9.41 5.01 14.35
C CYS A 64 10.35 3.83 14.58
N LYS A 65 10.04 2.70 13.93
CA LYS A 65 10.88 1.50 13.92
C LYS A 65 12.06 1.71 12.97
N VAL A 66 13.26 1.33 13.38
CA VAL A 66 14.39 1.18 12.45
C VAL A 66 14.44 -0.28 12.03
N LEU A 67 14.33 -0.55 10.73
CA LEU A 67 14.24 -1.89 10.19
C LEU A 67 15.37 -2.17 9.21
N ASP A 68 15.76 -3.45 9.13
CA ASP A 68 16.62 -3.95 8.06
C ASP A 68 15.88 -3.97 6.71
N LYS A 69 16.65 -4.02 5.62
CA LYS A 69 16.16 -3.85 4.24
C LYS A 69 14.98 -4.76 3.92
N GLU A 70 15.11 -6.06 4.21
CA GLU A 70 14.09 -7.06 3.88
C GLU A 70 12.78 -6.82 4.65
N VAL A 71 12.88 -6.58 5.95
CA VAL A 71 11.70 -6.33 6.81
C VAL A 71 11.00 -5.04 6.39
N PHE A 72 11.77 -3.98 6.07
CA PHE A 72 11.23 -2.74 5.55
C PHE A 72 10.53 -2.93 4.20
N GLN A 73 11.13 -3.70 3.28
CA GLN A 73 10.54 -3.98 1.97
C GLN A 73 9.20 -4.72 2.09
N LYS A 74 9.09 -5.71 2.98
CA LYS A 74 7.82 -6.39 3.26
C LYS A 74 6.74 -5.39 3.73
N GLN A 75 7.04 -4.56 4.74
CA GLN A 75 6.06 -3.57 5.23
C GLN A 75 5.72 -2.50 4.19
N MET A 76 6.68 -2.08 3.38
CA MET A 76 6.45 -1.13 2.30
C MET A 76 5.51 -1.72 1.24
N LEU A 77 5.65 -3.01 0.91
CA LEU A 77 4.73 -3.71 0.02
C LEU A 77 3.35 -3.90 0.63
N GLU A 78 3.23 -4.26 1.91
CA GLU A 78 1.93 -4.31 2.60
C GLU A 78 1.20 -2.98 2.51
N LYS A 79 1.88 -1.86 2.80
CA LYS A 79 1.30 -0.52 2.65
C LYS A 79 0.85 -0.24 1.22
N ARG A 80 1.67 -0.66 0.26
CA ARG A 80 1.39 -0.46 -1.17
C ARG A 80 0.17 -1.26 -1.59
N ILE A 81 0.06 -2.52 -1.16
CA ILE A 81 -1.10 -3.38 -1.41
C ILE A 81 -2.34 -2.71 -0.82
N TRP A 82 -2.30 -2.30 0.44
CA TRP A 82 -3.40 -1.58 1.10
C TRP A 82 -3.88 -0.37 0.30
N ILE A 83 -2.98 0.55 -0.04
CA ILE A 83 -3.40 1.78 -0.74
C ILE A 83 -3.88 1.50 -2.16
N CYS A 84 -3.33 0.48 -2.83
CA CYS A 84 -3.75 0.12 -4.19
C CYS A 84 -5.09 -0.60 -4.20
N SER A 85 -5.39 -1.42 -3.19
CA SER A 85 -6.65 -2.16 -3.10
C SER A 85 -7.79 -1.26 -2.59
N VAL A 86 -7.63 -0.67 -1.41
CA VAL A 86 -8.67 0.13 -0.74
C VAL A 86 -9.10 1.31 -1.60
N MET A 87 -8.14 2.06 -2.15
CA MET A 87 -8.45 3.25 -2.95
C MET A 87 -9.08 2.91 -4.30
N LEU A 88 -8.76 1.74 -4.86
CA LEU A 88 -9.33 1.29 -6.13
C LEU A 88 -10.77 0.82 -5.93
N VAL A 89 -11.00 -0.10 -4.99
CA VAL A 89 -12.35 -0.62 -4.69
C VAL A 89 -13.29 0.51 -4.30
N GLY A 90 -12.86 1.41 -3.40
CA GLY A 90 -13.72 2.52 -3.04
C GLY A 90 -14.01 3.49 -4.20
N ALA A 91 -13.04 3.70 -5.10
CA ALA A 91 -13.25 4.54 -6.28
C ALA A 91 -14.18 3.92 -7.32
N THR A 92 -14.18 2.58 -7.49
CA THR A 92 -15.12 1.88 -8.38
C THR A 92 -16.54 1.89 -7.84
N HIS A 93 -16.71 2.04 -6.52
CA HIS A 93 -17.99 2.19 -5.84
C HIS A 93 -18.36 3.65 -5.56
N GLY A 94 -17.98 4.58 -6.44
CA GLY A 94 -18.41 5.98 -6.34
C GLY A 94 -17.61 6.85 -5.37
N GLY A 95 -16.42 6.41 -4.95
CA GLY A 95 -15.55 7.17 -4.06
C GLY A 95 -15.96 7.11 -2.59
N VAL A 96 -16.51 5.97 -2.15
CA VAL A 96 -16.91 5.75 -0.76
C VAL A 96 -15.75 5.91 0.23
N SER A 97 -16.07 6.01 1.52
CA SER A 97 -15.06 6.11 2.56
C SER A 97 -14.23 4.83 2.68
N VAL A 98 -13.00 4.92 3.20
CA VAL A 98 -12.14 3.75 3.47
C VAL A 98 -12.86 2.72 4.36
N GLY A 99 -13.61 3.18 5.36
CA GLY A 99 -14.37 2.30 6.25
C GLY A 99 -15.50 1.56 5.54
N ALA A 100 -16.18 2.21 4.60
CA ALA A 100 -17.20 1.57 3.77
C ALA A 100 -16.58 0.49 2.88
N VAL A 101 -15.37 0.68 2.36
CA VAL A 101 -14.65 -0.38 1.62
C VAL A 101 -14.40 -1.61 2.48
N ASP A 102 -13.92 -1.42 3.72
CA ASP A 102 -13.63 -2.52 4.65
C ASP A 102 -14.88 -3.31 5.07
N ILE A 103 -16.04 -2.65 5.16
CA ILE A 103 -17.28 -3.25 5.67
C ILE A 103 -18.19 -3.74 4.54
N GLU A 104 -18.56 -2.86 3.61
CA GLU A 104 -19.58 -3.12 2.58
C GLU A 104 -19.02 -3.92 1.39
N PHE A 105 -17.73 -3.74 1.11
CA PHE A 105 -17.05 -4.36 -0.04
C PHE A 105 -15.92 -5.30 0.38
N HIS A 106 -16.00 -5.84 1.61
CA HIS A 106 -14.96 -6.66 2.23
C HIS A 106 -14.49 -7.82 1.35
N THR A 107 -15.43 -8.58 0.78
CA THR A 107 -15.09 -9.73 -0.09
C THR A 107 -14.31 -9.31 -1.34
N GLU A 108 -14.68 -8.19 -1.95
CA GLU A 108 -13.96 -7.66 -3.13
C GLU A 108 -12.56 -7.15 -2.72
N LEU A 109 -12.48 -6.44 -1.60
CA LEU A 109 -11.22 -5.97 -1.02
C LEU A 109 -10.27 -7.14 -0.72
N SER A 110 -10.76 -8.19 -0.04
CA SER A 110 -10.02 -9.40 0.34
C SER A 110 -9.46 -10.14 -0.88
N ASN A 111 -10.30 -10.34 -1.91
CA ASN A 111 -9.88 -10.94 -3.17
C ASN A 111 -8.76 -10.14 -3.84
N LEU A 112 -8.91 -8.81 -3.90
CA LEU A 112 -7.89 -7.94 -4.51
C LEU A 112 -6.61 -7.90 -3.68
N ILE A 113 -6.67 -7.84 -2.35
CA ILE A 113 -5.49 -7.93 -1.48
C ILE A 113 -4.73 -9.23 -1.76
N THR A 114 -5.43 -10.36 -1.83
CA THR A 114 -4.85 -11.68 -2.12
C THR A 114 -4.15 -11.70 -3.48
N GLU A 115 -4.80 -11.16 -4.51
CA GLU A 115 -4.25 -11.06 -5.87
C GLU A 115 -2.96 -10.22 -5.92
N LEU A 116 -3.00 -9.02 -5.34
CA LEU A 116 -1.86 -8.11 -5.32
C LEU A 116 -0.70 -8.67 -4.47
N ALA A 117 -1.01 -9.34 -3.36
CA ALA A 117 -0.01 -9.97 -2.51
C ALA A 117 0.68 -11.14 -3.22
N SER A 118 -0.07 -12.04 -3.84
CA SER A 118 0.48 -13.15 -4.63
C SER A 118 1.43 -12.63 -5.73
N THR A 119 0.99 -11.61 -6.45
CA THR A 119 1.78 -10.97 -7.51
C THR A 119 3.06 -10.33 -6.96
N ALA A 120 2.97 -9.58 -5.86
CA ALA A 120 4.13 -8.96 -5.22
C ALA A 120 5.13 -9.99 -4.67
N SER A 121 4.63 -11.05 -4.02
CA SER A 121 5.46 -12.14 -3.49
C SER A 121 6.24 -12.83 -4.60
N SER A 122 5.58 -13.15 -5.72
CA SER A 122 6.22 -13.79 -6.87
C SER A 122 7.27 -12.89 -7.52
N GLU A 123 6.95 -11.62 -7.76
CA GLU A 123 7.86 -10.65 -8.39
C GLU A 123 9.08 -10.32 -7.52
N LYS A 124 8.91 -10.32 -6.19
CA LYS A 124 9.98 -9.94 -5.25
C LYS A 124 10.67 -11.13 -4.58
N GLY A 125 10.22 -12.35 -4.85
CA GLY A 125 10.77 -13.56 -4.23
C GLY A 125 10.70 -13.53 -2.71
N LEU A 126 9.59 -13.04 -2.15
CA LEU A 126 9.39 -12.91 -0.70
C LEU A 126 8.08 -13.55 -0.24
N THR A 127 8.00 -13.79 1.07
CA THR A 127 6.81 -14.28 1.75
C THR A 127 6.35 -13.24 2.77
N PHE A 128 5.08 -12.85 2.69
CA PHE A 128 4.43 -11.99 3.69
C PHE A 128 4.13 -12.78 4.96
N GLU A 129 4.11 -12.08 6.09
CA GLU A 129 3.72 -12.68 7.37
C GLU A 129 2.22 -12.99 7.40
N GLU A 130 1.84 -14.04 8.13
CA GLU A 130 0.44 -14.44 8.33
C GLU A 130 -0.43 -13.28 8.82
N ALA A 131 -1.76 -13.36 8.62
CA ALA A 131 -2.72 -12.33 9.01
C ALA A 131 -2.47 -10.93 8.40
N MET A 132 -1.79 -10.86 7.25
CA MET A 132 -1.57 -9.60 6.52
C MET A 132 -2.88 -8.87 6.21
N GLU A 133 -3.88 -9.58 5.69
CA GLU A 133 -5.19 -9.00 5.40
C GLU A 133 -5.80 -8.32 6.62
N GLU A 134 -5.77 -8.99 7.78
CA GLU A 134 -6.28 -8.44 9.03
C GLU A 134 -5.55 -7.14 9.43
N ARG A 135 -4.21 -7.09 9.29
CA ARG A 135 -3.43 -5.85 9.52
C ARG A 135 -3.83 -4.72 8.56
N LEU A 136 -4.09 -5.06 7.30
CA LEU A 136 -4.51 -4.07 6.30
C LEU A 136 -5.89 -3.51 6.63
N CYS A 137 -6.84 -4.37 7.02
CA CYS A 137 -8.18 -3.97 7.44
C CYS A 137 -8.15 -3.18 8.76
N ALA A 138 -7.29 -3.57 9.71
CA ALA A 138 -7.03 -2.82 10.94
C ALA A 138 -6.59 -1.38 10.66
N TYR A 139 -5.71 -1.19 9.68
CA TYR A 139 -5.32 0.14 9.27
C TYR A 139 -6.47 0.90 8.58
N SER A 140 -7.27 0.23 7.74
CA SER A 140 -8.49 0.83 7.15
C SER A 140 -9.43 1.39 8.22
N ARG A 141 -9.66 0.64 9.31
CA ARG A 141 -10.48 1.12 10.45
C ARG A 141 -9.91 2.38 11.09
N ALA A 142 -8.58 2.46 11.26
CA ALA A 142 -7.93 3.64 11.84
C ALA A 142 -8.10 4.92 11.00
N VAL A 143 -8.34 4.78 9.68
CA VAL A 143 -8.50 5.89 8.73
C VAL A 143 -9.86 5.86 8.01
N ALA A 144 -10.87 5.27 8.65
CA ALA A 144 -12.15 4.92 8.02
C ALA A 144 -12.88 6.09 7.33
N HIS A 145 -12.74 7.31 7.84
CA HIS A 145 -13.44 8.50 7.35
C HIS A 145 -12.85 9.10 6.05
N PHE A 146 -11.64 8.70 5.65
CA PHE A 146 -11.01 9.25 4.47
C PHE A 146 -11.73 8.84 3.18
N PRO A 147 -11.92 9.75 2.21
CA PRO A 147 -12.51 9.40 0.92
C PRO A 147 -11.52 8.60 0.09
N THR A 148 -12.03 7.66 -0.69
CA THR A 148 -11.21 6.87 -1.61
C THR A 148 -11.11 7.53 -2.98
N ALA A 149 -9.93 7.47 -3.58
CA ALA A 149 -9.72 7.93 -4.94
C ALA A 149 -8.45 7.30 -5.53
N VAL A 150 -8.52 6.86 -6.78
CA VAL A 150 -7.32 6.55 -7.56
C VAL A 150 -6.55 7.83 -7.83
N ARG A 151 -5.29 7.87 -7.37
CA ARG A 151 -4.32 8.96 -7.51
C ARG A 151 -2.95 8.37 -7.81
N GLU A 152 -2.07 9.16 -8.43
CA GLU A 152 -0.66 8.78 -8.66
C GLU A 152 -0.53 7.40 -9.32
N PHE A 153 -1.42 7.07 -10.27
CA PHE A 153 -1.59 5.71 -10.79
C PHE A 153 -0.26 5.05 -11.17
N LYS A 154 0.60 5.76 -11.94
CA LYS A 154 1.95 5.33 -12.31
C LYS A 154 2.77 4.79 -11.13
N TRP A 155 2.65 5.45 -9.98
CA TRP A 155 3.41 5.14 -8.77
C TRP A 155 2.69 4.15 -7.85
N ARG A 156 1.37 4.03 -7.94
CA ARG A 156 0.53 3.11 -7.17
C ARG A 156 0.19 1.87 -8.01
N ASN A 157 -1.06 1.75 -8.46
CA ASN A 157 -1.60 0.60 -9.18
C ASN A 157 -0.88 0.29 -10.51
N GLY A 158 -0.22 1.27 -11.12
CA GLY A 158 0.48 1.13 -12.39
C GLY A 158 1.59 0.07 -12.37
N TRP A 159 2.20 -0.20 -11.22
CA TRP A 159 3.14 -1.31 -11.08
C TRP A 159 2.46 -2.66 -11.25
N PHE A 160 1.44 -2.93 -10.42
CA PHE A 160 0.68 -4.17 -10.49
C PHE A 160 0.06 -4.35 -11.88
N TYR A 161 -0.50 -3.27 -12.43
CA TYR A 161 -1.01 -3.26 -13.80
C TYR A 161 0.03 -3.70 -14.84
N SER A 162 1.28 -3.21 -14.75
CA SER A 162 2.35 -3.62 -15.69
C SER A 162 2.73 -5.09 -15.56
N LEU A 163 2.65 -5.66 -14.34
CA LEU A 163 2.91 -7.09 -14.11
C LEU A 163 1.79 -7.94 -14.71
N PHE A 164 0.53 -7.52 -14.55
CA PHE A 164 -0.61 -8.23 -15.14
C PHE A 164 -0.62 -8.18 -16.67
N ASP A 165 -0.26 -7.04 -17.28
CA ASP A 165 -0.18 -6.93 -18.74
C ASP A 165 0.98 -7.77 -19.31
N GLY A 166 2.10 -7.86 -18.59
CA GLY A 166 3.20 -8.77 -18.91
C GLY A 166 2.83 -10.26 -18.75
N MET A 167 1.94 -10.59 -17.80
CA MET A 167 1.46 -11.96 -17.57
C MET A 167 0.44 -12.47 -18.61
N LYS A 168 -0.16 -11.59 -19.43
CA LYS A 168 -1.10 -11.99 -20.50
C LYS A 168 -0.53 -12.99 -21.51
N TYR A 169 0.79 -13.13 -21.57
CA TYR A 169 1.45 -14.04 -22.50
C TYR A 169 1.81 -15.41 -21.91
N VAL A 170 1.57 -15.67 -20.62
CA VAL A 170 2.14 -16.87 -19.96
C VAL A 170 1.13 -17.88 -19.40
N VAL A 171 -0.10 -17.52 -18.98
CA VAL A 171 -1.01 -18.55 -18.42
C VAL A 171 -2.49 -18.25 -18.72
N ILE A 172 -3.10 -19.04 -19.60
CA ILE A 172 -4.57 -19.14 -19.71
C ILE A 172 -5.02 -20.28 -18.80
N THR A 173 -5.35 -19.94 -17.55
CA THR A 173 -6.20 -20.75 -16.67
C THR A 173 -7.33 -19.86 -16.15
N THR A 174 -8.40 -20.47 -15.66
CA THR A 174 -9.67 -19.83 -15.25
C THR A 174 -9.54 -18.70 -14.20
N GLU A 175 -8.40 -18.59 -13.51
CA GLU A 175 -8.06 -17.48 -12.61
C GLU A 175 -7.89 -16.14 -13.36
N ALA A 176 -7.44 -16.18 -14.63
CA ALA A 176 -7.10 -15.02 -15.43
C ALA A 176 -8.30 -14.11 -15.77
N THR A 177 -9.53 -14.62 -15.64
CA THR A 177 -10.75 -13.87 -15.96
C THR A 177 -11.06 -12.78 -14.92
N ARG A 178 -10.67 -12.97 -13.64
CA ARG A 178 -10.80 -11.95 -12.57
C ARG A 178 -9.72 -10.88 -12.65
N ILE A 179 -8.48 -11.30 -12.90
CA ILE A 179 -7.31 -10.41 -13.10
C ILE A 179 -7.57 -9.44 -14.27
N HIS A 180 -8.19 -9.94 -15.34
CA HIS A 180 -8.56 -9.10 -16.47
C HIS A 180 -9.63 -8.05 -16.11
N ALA A 181 -10.64 -8.42 -15.32
CA ALA A 181 -11.71 -7.50 -14.90
C ALA A 181 -11.19 -6.35 -14.05
N HIS A 182 -10.31 -6.61 -13.08
CA HIS A 182 -9.66 -5.57 -12.29
C HIS A 182 -8.70 -4.73 -13.14
N SER A 183 -7.97 -5.34 -14.09
CA SER A 183 -7.12 -4.59 -15.03
C SER A 183 -7.93 -3.64 -15.94
N LEU A 184 -9.17 -4.04 -16.31
CA LEU A 184 -10.11 -3.21 -17.07
C LEU A 184 -10.69 -2.08 -16.22
N GLN A 185 -11.00 -2.32 -14.94
CA GLN A 185 -11.38 -1.28 -13.99
C GLN A 185 -10.23 -0.29 -13.72
N MET A 186 -8.98 -0.78 -13.64
CA MET A 186 -7.79 0.07 -13.55
C MET A 186 -7.62 0.93 -14.80
N LYS A 187 -7.89 0.38 -15.99
CA LYS A 187 -7.89 1.13 -17.27
C LYS A 187 -9.01 2.17 -17.34
N SER A 188 -10.23 1.85 -16.92
CA SER A 188 -11.35 2.81 -16.94
C SER A 188 -11.16 3.95 -15.94
N ALA A 189 -10.61 3.64 -14.76
CA ALA A 189 -10.21 4.65 -13.77
C ALA A 189 -9.09 5.58 -14.28
N PHE A 190 -8.23 5.10 -15.18
CA PHE A 190 -7.18 5.91 -15.82
C PHE A 190 -7.76 6.83 -16.90
N ASN A 191 -8.58 6.29 -17.81
CA ASN A 191 -9.12 7.04 -18.96
C ASN A 191 -10.17 8.10 -18.57
N SER A 192 -10.72 8.06 -17.36
CA SER A 192 -11.70 9.05 -16.87
C SER A 192 -11.06 10.29 -16.23
N LYS A 193 -9.72 10.37 -16.16
CA LYS A 193 -9.00 11.46 -15.46
C LYS A 193 -7.82 12.08 -16.25
N THR A 194 -7.71 11.78 -17.54
CA THR A 194 -6.85 12.47 -18.51
C THR A 194 -7.72 13.19 -19.52
#